data_AF-A0A3S3TJ20-F1
#
_entry.id   AF-A0A3S3TJ20-F1
#
_cell.length_a   1.000
_cell.length_b   1.000
_cell.length_c   1.000
_cell.angle_alpha   90.00
_cell.angle_beta   90.00
_cell.angle_gamma   90.00
#
_symmetry.space_group_name_H-M   'P 1'
#
loop_
_entity.id
_entity.type
_entity.pdbx_description
1 polymer ?
#
loop_
_entity_poly.entity_id
_entity_poly.type
_entity_poly.pdbx_seq_one_letter_code
_entity_poly.pdbx_strand_id
1 'polypeptide(L)' 'MGIQEDIERVEQHIREIEQRIERQRGVITQAEESVLPTDGPRNFLWFLKEARSLSRDHLARLLAD' A
#
# COMPACT_ATOMS: atom_id res chain seq x y z
N MET A 1 12.58 -8.96 19.93
CA MET A 1 11.45 -8.23 19.33
C MET A 1 10.21 -8.68 20.04
N GLY A 2 9.46 -7.75 20.61
CA GLY A 2 8.19 -8.03 21.30
C GLY A 2 7.00 -7.80 20.37
N ILE A 3 5.85 -8.40 20.69
CA ILE A 3 4.62 -8.30 19.89
C ILE A 3 4.22 -6.84 19.60
N GLN A 4 4.44 -5.93 20.56
CA GLN A 4 4.18 -4.49 20.40
C GLN A 4 5.06 -3.85 19.32
N GLU A 5 6.35 -4.20 19.26
CA GLU A 5 7.28 -3.66 18.24
C GLU A 5 6.91 -4.17 16.83
N ASP A 6 6.44 -5.41 16.74
CA ASP A 6 5.98 -5.99 15.48
C ASP A 6 4.67 -5.35 15.01
N ILE A 7 3.73 -5.09 15.93
CA ILE A 7 2.50 -4.33 15.65
C ILE A 7 2.83 -2.94 15.08
N GLU A 8 3.68 -2.18 15.78
CA GLU A 8 4.06 -0.82 15.35
C GLU A 8 4.73 -0.82 13.97
N ARG A 9 5.57 -1.82 13.70
CA ARG A 9 6.20 -2.00 12.39
C ARG A 9 5.18 -2.25 11.29
N VAL A 10 4.19 -3.12 11.53
CA VAL A 10 3.14 -3.42 10.54
C VAL A 10 2.24 -2.20 10.31
N GLU A 11 1.86 -1.48 11.36
CA GLU A 11 1.09 -0.23 11.25
C GLU A 11 1.84 0.83 10.45
N GLN A 12 3.14 0.99 10.70
CA GLN A 12 4.00 1.89 9.92
C GLN A 12 4.05 1.47 8.44
N HIS A 13 4.22 0.18 8.16
CA HIS A 13 4.23 -0.32 6.79
C HIS A 13 2.89 -0.07 6.07
N ILE A 14 1.75 -0.25 6.75
CA ILE A 14 0.43 0.07 6.19
C ILE A 14 0.35 1.56 5.82
N ARG A 15 0.78 2.47 6.71
CA ARG A 15 0.80 3.92 6.43
C ARG A 15 1.68 4.26 5.22
N GLU A 16 2.83 3.61 5.08
CA GLU A 16 3.72 3.81 3.94
C GLU A 16 3.09 3.31 2.62
N ILE A 17 2.41 2.17 2.64
CA ILE A 17 1.69 1.67 1.46
C ILE A 17 0.58 2.64 1.07
N GLU A 18 -0.17 3.17 2.04
CA GLU A 18 -1.23 4.15 1.78
C GLU A 18 -0.69 5.44 1.14
N GLN A 19 0.45 5.95 1.60
CA GLN A 19 1.11 7.08 0.95
C GLN A 19 1.56 6.75 -0.47
N ARG A 20 2.07 5.54 -0.71
CA ARG A 20 2.49 5.10 -2.05
C ARG A 20 1.29 4.96 -2.99
N ILE A 21 0.14 4.47 -2.50
CA ILE A 21 -1.11 4.41 -3.24
C ILE A 21 -1.51 5.81 -3.73
N GLU A 22 -1.44 6.81 -2.84
CA GLU A 22 -1.82 8.19 -3.21
C GLU A 22 -0.88 8.77 -4.25
N ARG A 23 0.44 8.62 -4.07
CA ARG A 23 1.43 9.02 -5.08
C ARG A 23 1.19 8.34 -6.42
N GLN A 24 0.86 7.05 -6.41
CA GLN A 24 0.60 6.28 -7.63
C GLN A 24 -0.66 6.73 -8.36
N ARG A 25 -1.69 7.18 -7.64
CA ARG A 25 -2.87 7.82 -8.24
C ARG A 25 -2.47 9.10 -8.96
N GLY A 26 -1.63 9.94 -8.35
CA GLY A 26 -1.08 11.14 -8.99
C GLY A 26 -0.29 10.82 -10.27
N VAL A 27 0.53 9.77 -10.27
CA VAL A 27 1.25 9.31 -11.48
C VAL A 27 0.29 8.90 -12.60
N ILE A 28 -0.78 8.17 -12.26
CA ILE A 28 -1.80 7.78 -13.24
C ILE A 28 -2.49 9.01 -13.81
N THR A 29 -2.96 9.93 -12.97
CA THR A 29 -3.62 11.17 -13.42
C THR A 29 -2.72 11.97 -14.35
N GLN A 30 -1.45 12.17 -13.99
CA GLN A 30 -0.49 12.88 -14.83
C GLN A 30 -0.26 12.19 -16.19
N ALA A 31 -0.18 10.85 -16.18
CA ALA A 31 -0.03 10.07 -17.41
C ALA A 31 -1.26 10.20 -18.31
N GLU A 32 -2.47 10.19 -17.74
CA GLU A 32 -3.73 10.40 -18.48
C GLU A 32 -3.81 11.78 -19.12
N GLU A 33 -3.49 12.84 -18.37
CA GLU A 33 -3.45 14.21 -18.87
C GLU A 33 -2.42 14.38 -19.99
N SER A 34 -1.34 13.60 -19.95
CA SER A 34 -0.26 13.63 -20.95
C SER A 34 -0.45 12.62 -22.09
N VAL A 35 -1.57 11.89 -22.14
CA VAL A 35 -1.87 10.82 -23.12
C VAL A 35 -0.76 9.75 -23.18
N LEU A 36 -0.17 9.45 -22.01
CA LEU A 36 0.83 8.40 -21.83
C LEU A 36 0.18 7.07 -21.41
N PRO A 37 0.81 5.92 -21.68
CA PRO A 37 0.30 4.62 -21.25
C PRO A 37 0.14 4.52 -19.72
N THR A 38 -0.99 3.96 -19.27
CA THR A 38 -1.31 3.83 -17.84
C THR A 38 -1.34 2.39 -17.33
N ASP A 39 -1.17 1.38 -18.19
CA ASP A 39 -1.28 -0.04 -17.80
C ASP A 39 -0.27 -0.43 -16.71
N GLY A 40 1.00 -0.06 -16.89
CA GLY A 40 2.05 -0.28 -15.89
C GLY A 40 1.71 0.39 -14.55
N PRO A 41 1.46 1.72 -14.55
CA PRO A 41 1.04 2.41 -13.34
C PRO A 41 -0.20 1.84 -12.65
N ARG A 42 -1.20 1.39 -13.41
CA ARG A 42 -2.44 0.78 -12.89
C ARG A 42 -2.19 -0.60 -12.30
N ASN A 43 -1.35 -1.42 -12.93
CA ASN A 43 -0.94 -2.72 -12.41
C ASN A 43 -0.18 -2.57 -11.08
N PHE A 44 0.72 -1.59 -10.99
CA PHE A 44 1.42 -1.32 -9.74
C PHE A 44 0.48 -0.81 -8.65
N LEU A 45 -0.50 0.04 -8.99
CA LEU A 45 -1.54 0.46 -8.05
C LEU A 45 -2.36 -0.73 -7.53
N TRP A 46 -2.70 -1.70 -8.40
CA TRP A 46 -3.37 -2.92 -7.98
C TRP A 46 -2.51 -3.71 -6.98
N PHE A 47 -1.23 -3.92 -7.29
CA PHE A 47 -0.29 -4.59 -6.37
C PHE A 47 -0.20 -3.91 -4.99
N LEU A 48 -0.14 -2.58 -4.95
CA LEU A 48 -0.10 -1.84 -3.68
C LEU A 48 -1.38 -2.05 -2.84
N LYS A 49 -2.54 -2.19 -3.49
CA LYS A 49 -3.81 -2.48 -2.79
C LYS A 49 -3.81 -3.88 -2.19
N GLU A 50 -3.31 -4.88 -2.92
CA GLU A 50 -3.16 -6.25 -2.41
C GLU A 50 -2.19 -6.29 -1.23
N ALA A 51 -1.03 -5.64 -1.35
CA ALA A 51 -0.05 -5.55 -0.26
C ALA A 51 -0.64 -4.89 1.01
N ARG A 52 -1.47 -3.85 0.86
CA ARG A 52 -2.20 -3.23 1.97
C ARG A 52 -3.18 -4.21 2.62
N SER A 53 -3.91 -4.98 1.82
CA SER A 53 -4.86 -5.97 2.34
C SER A 53 -4.15 -7.02 3.18
N LEU A 54 -3.08 -7.61 2.64
CA LEU A 54 -2.26 -8.60 3.36
C LEU A 54 -1.65 -8.04 4.65
N SER A 55 -1.18 -6.79 4.62
CA SER A 55 -0.62 -6.14 5.81
C SER A 55 -1.67 -5.92 6.91
N ARG A 56 -2.92 -5.62 6.52
CA ARG A 56 -4.04 -5.51 7.46
C ARG A 56 -4.44 -6.84 8.05
N ASP A 57 -4.49 -7.89 7.23
CA ASP A 57 -4.76 -9.24 7.71
C ASP A 57 -3.66 -9.70 8.68
N HIS A 58 -2.40 -9.35 8.41
CA HIS A 58 -1.30 -9.60 9.32
C HIS A 58 -1.46 -8.86 10.65
N LEU A 59 -1.77 -7.56 10.62
CA LEU A 59 -2.02 -6.78 11.83
C LEU A 59 -3.19 -7.35 12.65
N ALA A 60 -4.28 -7.75 11.98
CA ALA A 60 -5.42 -8.35 12.65
C ALA A 60 -5.06 -9.64 13.41
N ARG A 61 -4.13 -10.45 12.88
CA ARG A 61 -3.62 -11.64 13.57
C ARG A 61 -2.77 -11.26 14.78
N LEU A 62 -1.85 -10.30 14.64
CA LEU A 62 -1.02 -9.84 15.75
C LEU A 62 -1.83 -9.23 16.91
N LEU A 63 -2.99 -8.66 16.63
CA LEU A 63 -3.89 -8.09 17.64
C LEU A 63 -4.81 -9.13 18.30
N ALA A 64 -4.94 -10.33 17.70
CA ALA A 64 -5.76 -11.41 18.22
C ALA A 64 -4.97 -12.40 19.11
N ASP A 65 -3.65 -12.38 19.01
CA ASP A 65 -2.69 -13.13 19.84
C ASP A 65 -2.36 -12.37 21.15
#